data_AF-A0A2S9GP82-F1
#
_entry.id   AF-A0A2S9GP82-F1
#
_cell.length_a   1.000
_cell.length_b   1.000
_cell.length_c   1.000
_cell.angle_alpha   90.00
_cell.angle_beta   90.00
_cell.angle_gamma   90.00
#
_symmetry.space_group_name_H-M   'P 1'
#
loop_
_entity.id
_entity.type
_entity.pdbx_description
1 polymer ?
#
loop_
_entity_poly.entity_id
_entity_poly.type
_entity_poly.pdbx_seq_one_letter_code
_entity_poly.pdbx_strand_id
1 'polypeptide(L)' 'MWDFETDPEYQKILDWADEFVREEVEPLDLAFPHQQFVPLDGMRRKAIDPLKEEVRRRGLWATHLGADLGG' A
#
# COMPACT_ATOMS: atom_id res chain seq x y z
N MET A 1 -19.24 24.79 13.50
CA MET A 1 -17.86 25.04 13.07
C MET A 1 -17.42 23.76 12.37
N TRP A 2 -17.14 23.81 11.08
CA TRP A 2 -16.53 22.67 10.38
C TRP A 2 -15.04 22.69 10.67
N ASP A 3 -14.49 21.52 10.95
CA ASP A 3 -13.06 21.32 11.16
C ASP A 3 -12.51 20.48 9.99
N PHE A 4 -11.34 20.84 9.48
CA PHE A 4 -10.70 20.16 8.34
C PHE A 4 -9.65 19.16 8.83
N GLU A 5 -10.00 18.42 9.87
CA GLU A 5 -9.15 17.41 10.49
C GLU A 5 -9.69 16.01 10.23
N THR A 6 -8.79 15.04 10.17
CA THR A 6 -9.11 13.62 10.09
C THR A 6 -9.57 13.12 11.46
N ASP A 7 -10.44 12.11 11.46
CA ASP A 7 -10.72 11.38 12.70
C ASP A 7 -9.41 10.76 13.24
N PRO A 8 -9.13 10.83 14.56
CA PRO A 8 -7.88 10.31 15.13
C PRO A 8 -7.60 8.84 14.81
N GLU A 9 -8.63 8.00 14.66
CA GLU A 9 -8.44 6.61 14.25
C GLU A 9 -8.10 6.49 12.78
N TYR A 10 -8.64 7.37 11.94
CA TYR A 10 -8.27 7.43 10.52
C TYR A 10 -6.86 7.98 10.34
N GLN A 11 -6.42 8.91 11.18
CA GLN A 11 -5.06 9.43 11.15
C GLN A 11 -4.01 8.31 11.34
N LYS A 12 -4.28 7.33 12.22
CA LYS A 12 -3.39 6.16 12.38
C LYS A 12 -3.23 5.32 11.11
N ILE A 13 -4.26 5.27 10.27
CA ILE A 13 -4.19 4.59 8.97
C ILE A 13 -3.28 5.37 8.02
N LEU A 14 -3.40 6.70 8.01
CA LEU A 14 -2.55 7.58 7.19
C LEU A 14 -1.09 7.52 7.63
N ASP A 15 -0.82 7.59 8.93
CA ASP A 15 0.53 7.48 9.48
C ASP A 15 1.16 6.14 9.12
N TRP A 16 0.39 5.05 9.21
CA TRP A 16 0.86 3.75 8.77
C TRP A 16 1.13 3.70 7.27
N ALA A 17 0.27 4.28 6.44
CA ALA A 17 0.44 4.28 5.00
C ALA A 17 1.71 5.06 4.58
N ASP A 18 1.98 6.19 5.24
CA ASP A 18 3.21 6.97 5.04
C ASP A 18 4.45 6.15 5.38
N GLU A 19 4.48 5.54 6.57
CA GLU A 19 5.59 4.68 7.00
C GLU A 19 5.78 3.48 6.07
N PHE A 20 4.69 2.79 5.72
CA PHE A 20 4.76 1.62 4.85
C PHE A 20 5.29 1.97 3.46
N VAL A 21 4.85 3.08 2.87
CA VAL A 21 5.38 3.53 1.58
C VAL A 21 6.87 3.84 1.69
N ARG A 22 7.26 4.63 2.69
CA ARG A 22 8.66 5.05 2.87
C ARG A 22 9.62 3.90 3.14
N GLU A 23 9.23 2.97 4.00
CA GLU A 23 10.14 1.91 4.47
C GLU A 23 10.10 0.64 3.60
N GLU A 24 8.96 0.34 2.97
CA GLU A 24 8.79 -0.93 2.22
C GLU A 24 8.68 -0.72 0.70
N VAL A 25 8.04 0.36 0.25
CA VAL A 25 7.75 0.57 -1.18
C VAL A 25 8.85 1.38 -1.88
N GLU A 26 9.20 2.56 -1.37
CA GLU A 26 10.22 3.44 -1.96
C GLU A 26 11.59 2.75 -2.18
N PRO A 27 12.11 1.90 -1.27
CA PRO A 27 13.38 1.22 -1.49
C PRO A 27 13.39 0.28 -2.71
N LEU A 28 12.22 -0.16 -3.17
CA LEU A 28 12.11 -0.99 -4.38
C LEU A 28 12.55 -0.25 -5.63
N ASP A 29 12.46 1.09 -5.67
CA ASP A 29 12.96 1.90 -6.79
C ASP A 29 14.49 1.81 -6.92
N LEU A 30 15.20 1.60 -5.80
CA LEU A 30 16.64 1.37 -5.80
C LEU A 30 16.99 -0.07 -6.17
N ALA A 31 16.21 -1.04 -5.69
CA ALA A 31 16.43 -2.47 -5.98
C ALA A 31 16.08 -2.84 -7.43
N PHE A 32 15.08 -2.16 -8.01
CA PHE A 32 14.51 -2.46 -9.33
C PHE A 32 14.32 -1.18 -10.17
N PRO A 33 15.41 -0.47 -10.50
CA PRO A 33 15.34 0.83 -11.15
C PRO A 33 14.65 0.78 -12.51
N HIS A 34 13.73 1.72 -12.74
CA HIS A 34 12.96 1.89 -13.99
C HIS A 34 12.05 0.71 -14.37
N GLN A 35 11.66 -0.13 -13.40
CA GLN A 35 10.84 -1.32 -13.66
C GLN A 35 9.41 -1.23 -13.10
N GLN A 36 8.95 -0.04 -12.69
CA GLN A 36 7.66 0.17 -12.02
C GLN A 36 6.45 -0.27 -12.88
N PHE A 37 6.56 -0.17 -14.20
CA PHE A 37 5.49 -0.49 -15.15
C PHE A 37 5.75 -1.78 -15.95
N VAL A 38 6.80 -2.53 -15.58
CA VAL A 38 7.13 -3.80 -16.24
C VAL A 38 6.38 -4.92 -15.51
N PRO A 39 5.76 -5.88 -16.23
CA PRO A 39 5.10 -7.02 -15.61
C PRO A 39 5.96 -7.68 -14.53
N LEU A 40 5.34 -7.99 -13.39
CA LEU A 40 6.03 -8.57 -12.23
C LEU A 40 6.36 -10.05 -12.46
N ASP A 41 7.65 -10.37 -12.34
CA ASP A 41 8.21 -11.71 -12.47
C ASP A 41 9.31 -11.98 -11.44
N GLY A 42 9.73 -13.25 -11.36
CA GLY A 42 10.91 -13.69 -10.62
C GLY A 42 11.02 -13.11 -9.21
N MET A 43 12.17 -12.46 -8.93
CA MET A 43 12.47 -11.89 -7.62
C MET A 43 11.61 -10.67 -7.28
N ARG A 44 11.22 -9.85 -8.26
CA ARG A 44 10.35 -8.69 -8.03
C ARG A 44 8.99 -9.12 -7.51
N ARG A 45 8.41 -10.13 -8.14
CA ARG A 45 7.14 -10.71 -7.67
C ARG A 45 7.25 -11.22 -6.23
N LYS A 46 8.33 -11.96 -5.91
CA LYS A 46 8.57 -12.46 -4.55
C LYS A 46 8.74 -11.35 -3.51
N ALA A 47 9.35 -10.23 -3.89
CA ALA A 47 9.53 -9.08 -3.01
C ALA A 47 8.21 -8.29 -2.81
N ILE A 48 7.42 -8.12 -3.88
CA ILE A 48 6.26 -7.22 -3.89
C ILE A 48 4.98 -7.91 -3.41
N ASP A 49 4.78 -9.20 -3.70
CA ASP A 49 3.53 -9.88 -3.34
C ASP A 49 3.24 -9.88 -1.82
N PRO A 50 4.22 -10.07 -0.91
CA PRO A 50 3.99 -9.90 0.53
C PRO A 50 3.48 -8.51 0.92
N LEU A 51 3.97 -7.45 0.26
CA LEU A 51 3.55 -6.08 0.51
C LEU A 51 2.07 -5.87 0.11
N LYS A 52 1.62 -6.49 -0.98
CA LYS A 52 0.21 -6.46 -1.37
C LYS A 52 -0.69 -7.17 -0.36
N GLU A 53 -0.23 -8.31 0.19
CA GLU A 53 -0.98 -9.02 1.23
C GLU A 53 -1.11 -8.18 2.51
N GLU A 54 -0.09 -7.39 2.86
CA GLU A 54 -0.17 -6.47 3.99
C GLU A 54 -1.28 -5.42 3.81
N VAL A 55 -1.33 -4.81 2.63
CA VAL A 55 -2.37 -3.82 2.28
C VAL A 55 -3.76 -4.46 2.31
N ARG A 56 -3.92 -5.68 1.79
CA ARG A 56 -5.18 -6.44 1.85
C ARG A 56 -5.61 -6.75 3.27
N ARG A 57 -4.69 -7.21 4.12
CA ARG A 57 -4.95 -7.56 5.52
C ARG A 57 -5.47 -6.37 6.33
N ARG A 58 -5.14 -5.15 5.90
CA ARG A 58 -5.61 -3.90 6.51
C ARG A 58 -6.91 -3.36 5.91
N GLY A 59 -7.50 -4.03 4.91
CA GLY A 59 -8.70 -3.55 4.22
C GLY A 59 -8.46 -2.29 3.40
N LEU A 60 -7.22 -2.09 2.95
CA LEU A 60 -6.81 -0.93 2.17
C LEU A 60 -6.59 -1.28 0.70
N TRP A 61 -6.98 -2.49 0.31
CA TRP A 61 -6.92 -2.94 -1.08
C TRP A 61 -8.23 -2.66 -1.77
N ALA A 62 -8.17 -2.15 -3.00
CA ALA A 62 -9.36 -1.89 -3.80
C ALA A 62 -10.49 -1.21 -3.02
N THR A 63 -10.18 -0.16 -2.25
CA THR A 63 -11.08 0.52 -1.29
C THR A 63 -12.39 1.09 -1.87
N HIS A 64 -12.54 1.07 -3.20
CA HIS A 64 -13.75 1.43 -3.93
C HIS A 64 -14.67 0.25 -4.24
N LEU A 65 -14.23 -0.98 -3.97
CA LEU A 65 -14.99 -2.21 -4.15
C LEU A 65 -15.58 -2.66 -2.81
N GLY A 66 -16.71 -3.37 -2.88
CA GLY A 66 -17.25 -4.07 -1.71
C GLY A 66 -16.41 -5.31 -1.38
N ALA A 67 -16.55 -5.80 -0.13
CA ALA A 67 -15.81 -6.97 0.35
C ALA A 67 -15.98 -8.22 -0.55
N ASP A 68 -17.15 -8.42 -1.14
CA ASP A 68 -17.45 -9.54 -2.05
C ASP A 68 -16.61 -9.51 -3.36
N LEU A 69 -16.02 -8.36 -3.68
CA LEU A 69 -15.18 -8.15 -4.85
C LEU A 69 -13.69 -8.03 -4.49
N GLY A 70 -13.33 -8.30 -3.24
CA GLY A 70 -11.96 -8.25 -2.74
C GLY A 70 -11.49 -6.87 -2.29
N GLY A 71 -12.44 -5.99 -1.94
CA GLY A 71 -12.18 -4.78 -1.14
C GLY A 71 -11.99 -5.07 0.33
#